data_AF-A0A0P9XL75-F1
#
_entry.id   AF-A0A0P9XL75-F1
#
_cell.length_a   1.000
_cell.length_b   1.000
_cell.length_c   1.000
_cell.angle_alpha   90.00
_cell.angle_beta   90.00
_cell.angle_gamma   90.00
#
_symmetry.space_group_name_H-M   'P 1'
#
loop_
_entity.id
_entity.type
_entity.pdbx_description
1 polymer ?
#
loop_
_entity_poly.entity_id
_entity_poly.type
_entity_poly.pdbx_seq_one_letter_code
_entity_poly.pdbx_strand_id
1 'polypeptide(L)'
;MVVHTRCLPEEADALKAKAEDAGISLSMFIRCAGLSRRIRNQSDRIICADIKTFAAQLRSLGGLQKNLFNSSRGAYSQQTSELLIAFKNAVDEATRALKRIAPDVEEVDSDDR
;
A
#
# COMPACT_ATOMS: atom_id res chain seq x y z
N MET A 1 6.09 -20.52 -5.55
CA MET A 1 5.98 -21.05 -6.93
C MET A 1 6.99 -20.34 -7.82
N VAL A 2 7.65 -21.04 -8.74
CA VAL A 2 8.64 -20.46 -9.68
C VAL A 2 8.11 -20.54 -11.10
N VAL A 3 8.23 -19.44 -11.87
CA VAL A 3 7.83 -19.38 -13.29
C VAL A 3 9.10 -19.29 -14.14
N HIS A 4 9.24 -20.19 -15.12
CA HIS A 4 10.34 -20.19 -16.08
C HIS A 4 9.86 -19.69 -17.44
N THR A 5 10.69 -18.91 -18.13
CA THR A 5 10.40 -18.40 -19.47
C THR A 5 11.63 -18.56 -20.35
N ARG A 6 11.44 -19.04 -21.58
CA ARG A 6 12.50 -19.07 -22.60
C ARG A 6 12.52 -17.72 -23.31
N CYS A 7 13.72 -17.18 -23.50
CA CYS A 7 13.96 -15.94 -24.23
C CYS A 7 15.26 -16.05 -25.02
N LEU A 8 15.37 -15.26 -26.08
CA LEU A 8 16.61 -15.06 -26.80
C LEU A 8 17.60 -14.26 -25.93
N PRO A 9 18.92 -14.40 -26.14
CA PRO A 9 19.92 -13.66 -25.36
C PRO A 9 19.69 -12.13 -25.36
N GLU A 10 19.37 -11.56 -26.52
CA GLU A 10 19.10 -10.14 -26.69
C GLU A 10 17.85 -9.67 -25.94
N GLU A 11 16.82 -10.52 -25.81
CA GLU A 11 15.62 -10.22 -25.03
C GLU A 11 15.95 -10.21 -23.53
N ALA A 12 16.73 -11.18 -23.08
CA ALA A 12 17.17 -11.27 -21.69
C ALA A 12 17.96 -10.02 -21.29
N ASP A 13 18.87 -9.56 -22.15
CA ASP A 13 19.69 -8.38 -21.87
C ASP A 13 18.86 -7.09 -21.93
N ALA A 14 17.92 -6.97 -22.87
CA ALA A 14 16.99 -5.84 -22.92
C ALA A 14 16.09 -5.78 -21.66
N LEU A 15 15.64 -6.92 -21.14
CA LEU A 15 14.85 -6.97 -19.91
C LEU A 15 15.68 -6.60 -18.67
N LYS A 16 16.95 -7.04 -18.60
CA LYS A 16 17.86 -6.67 -17.50
C LYS A 16 18.12 -5.16 -17.50
N ALA A 17 18.43 -4.58 -18.65
CA ALA A 17 18.67 -3.14 -18.77
C ALA A 17 17.46 -2.32 -18.32
N LYS A 18 16.24 -2.70 -18.75
CA LYS A 18 15.01 -2.03 -18.31
C LYS A 18 14.73 -2.18 -16.81
N ALA A 19 15.08 -3.33 -16.22
CA ALA A 19 14.94 -3.54 -14.78
C ALA A 19 15.92 -2.68 -13.99
N GLU A 20 17.17 -2.57 -14.47
CA GLU A 20 18.21 -1.70 -13.91
C GLU A 20 17.82 -0.22 -14.00
N ASP A 21 17.37 0.24 -15.16
CA ASP A 21 16.87 1.61 -15.38
C ASP A 21 15.70 1.94 -14.44
N ALA A 22 14.85 0.95 -14.15
CA ALA A 22 13.74 1.08 -13.22
C ALA A 22 14.15 0.90 -11.74
N GLY A 23 15.40 0.57 -11.44
CA GLY A 23 15.92 0.35 -10.09
C GLY A 23 15.26 -0.83 -9.36
N ILE A 24 14.90 -1.90 -10.09
CA ILE A 24 14.21 -3.07 -9.53
C ILE A 24 14.82 -4.38 -10.04
N SER A 25 14.49 -5.50 -9.40
CA SER A 25 14.93 -6.81 -9.89
C SER A 25 14.23 -7.19 -11.20
N LEU A 26 14.91 -8.01 -12.02
CA LEU A 26 14.35 -8.56 -13.25
C LEU A 26 13.04 -9.32 -13.02
N SER A 27 12.97 -10.12 -11.96
CA SER A 27 11.76 -10.89 -11.61
C SER A 27 10.57 -9.98 -11.29
N MET A 28 10.81 -8.87 -10.58
CA MET A 28 9.80 -7.86 -10.33
C MET A 28 9.37 -7.19 -11.62
N PHE A 29 10.32 -6.79 -12.47
CA PHE A 29 10.03 -6.08 -13.71
C PHE A 29 9.11 -6.91 -14.61
N ILE A 30 9.44 -8.19 -14.80
CA ILE A 30 8.64 -9.14 -15.58
C ILE A 30 7.25 -9.32 -14.96
N ARG A 31 7.14 -9.47 -13.63
CA ARG A 31 5.85 -9.61 -12.93
C ARG A 31 4.98 -8.38 -13.11
N CYS A 32 5.54 -7.18 -12.95
CA CYS A 32 4.83 -5.92 -13.14
C CYS A 32 4.34 -5.78 -14.58
N ALA A 33 5.23 -5.99 -15.55
CA ALA A 33 4.90 -5.90 -16.97
C ALA A 33 3.81 -6.91 -17.38
N GLY A 34 3.93 -8.17 -16.95
CA GLY A 34 2.99 -9.24 -17.27
C GLY A 34 1.60 -9.06 -16.63
N LEU A 35 1.50 -8.37 -15.50
CA LEU A 35 0.25 -8.11 -14.80
C LEU A 35 -0.30 -6.69 -15.03
N SER A 36 0.29 -5.92 -15.95
CA SER A 36 -0.07 -4.51 -16.19
C SER A 36 -0.03 -3.64 -14.92
N ARG A 37 0.86 -3.97 -13.99
CA ARG A 37 1.06 -3.24 -12.72
C ARG A 37 2.09 -2.15 -12.91
N ARG A 38 2.01 -1.10 -12.08
CA ARG A 38 3.03 -0.06 -12.09
C ARG A 38 4.36 -0.63 -11.59
N ILE A 39 5.43 -0.31 -12.32
CA ILE A 39 6.79 -0.54 -11.86
C ILE A 39 7.12 0.52 -10.81
N ARG A 40 7.48 0.06 -9.61
CA ARG A 40 7.85 0.90 -8.46
C ARG A 40 9.22 0.48 -7.96
N ASN A 41 10.10 1.45 -7.77
CA ASN A 41 11.37 1.21 -7.09
C ASN A 41 11.13 0.89 -5.60
N GLN A 42 12.21 0.59 -4.86
CA GLN A 42 12.11 0.23 -3.45
C GLN A 42 11.48 1.34 -2.59
N SER A 43 11.88 2.60 -2.79
CA SER A 43 11.38 3.74 -2.02
C SER A 43 9.88 3.95 -2.20
N ASP A 44 9.38 3.89 -3.44
CA ASP A 44 7.95 4.04 -3.74
C ASP A 44 7.11 2.94 -3.06
N ARG A 45 7.62 1.71 -3.00
CA ARG A 45 6.94 0.61 -2.31
C ARG A 45 6.89 0.82 -0.81
N ILE A 46 8.00 1.26 -0.22
CA ILE A 46 8.06 1.57 1.23
C ILE A 46 7.02 2.64 1.55
N ILE A 47 6.95 3.72 0.78
CA ILE A 47 5.95 4.79 0.97
C ILE A 47 4.52 4.24 0.88
N CYS A 48 4.22 3.41 -0.12
CA CYS A 48 2.89 2.79 -0.25
C CYS A 48 2.56 1.89 0.97
N ALA A 49 3.53 1.11 1.43
CA ALA A 49 3.37 0.23 2.60
C ALA A 49 3.19 1.03 3.90
N ASP A 50 3.91 2.13 4.05
CA ASP A 50 3.83 3.01 5.21
C ASP A 50 2.47 3.71 5.28
N ILE A 51 1.97 4.23 4.15
CA ILE A 51 0.62 4.82 4.07
C ILE A 51 -0.45 3.77 4.42
N LYS A 52 -0.32 2.53 3.93
CA LYS A 52 -1.25 1.44 4.25
C LYS A 52 -1.22 1.10 5.75
N THR A 53 -0.03 1.00 6.33
CA THR A 53 0.18 0.77 7.76
C THR A 53 -0.41 1.90 8.60
N PHE A 54 -0.14 3.14 8.23
CA PHE A 54 -0.66 4.33 8.88
C PHE A 54 -2.18 4.38 8.87
N ALA A 55 -2.82 4.10 7.73
CA ALA A 55 -4.27 4.02 7.64
C ALA A 55 -4.86 2.91 8.53
N ALA A 56 -4.17 1.77 8.68
CA ALA A 56 -4.59 0.70 9.60
C ALA A 56 -4.49 1.13 11.07
N GLN A 57 -3.41 1.84 11.44
CA GLN A 57 -3.24 2.38 12.79
C GLN A 57 -4.34 3.41 13.14
N LEU A 58 -4.67 4.31 12.20
CA LEU A 58 -5.77 5.27 12.39
C LEU A 58 -7.13 4.57 12.60
N ARG A 59 -7.40 3.48 11.86
CA ARG A 59 -8.62 2.67 12.09
C ARG A 59 -8.63 2.04 13.48
N SER A 60 -7.48 1.53 13.94
CA SER A 60 -7.33 1.00 15.29
C SER A 60 -7.60 2.06 16.36
N LEU A 61 -7.04 3.27 16.20
CA LEU A 61 -7.31 4.41 17.10
C LEU A 61 -8.79 4.80 17.11
N GLY A 62 -9.46 4.82 15.96
CA GLY A 62 -10.92 5.04 15.90
C GLY A 62 -11.72 3.97 16.65
N GLY A 63 -11.27 2.70 16.62
CA GLY A 63 -11.85 1.63 17.43
C GLY A 63 -11.69 1.85 18.93
N LEU A 64 -10.49 2.25 19.37
CA LEU A 64 -10.21 2.56 20.77
C LEU A 64 -11.02 3.76 21.27
N GLN A 65 -11.18 4.80 20.45
CA GLN A 65 -12.02 5.96 20.78
C GLN A 65 -13.48 5.56 20.97
N LYS A 66 -14.04 4.68 20.12
CA LYS A 66 -15.41 4.16 20.29
C LYS A 66 -15.56 3.39 21.61
N ASN A 67 -14.56 2.58 21.95
CA ASN A 67 -14.55 1.86 23.22
C ASN A 67 -14.57 2.83 24.41
N LEU A 68 -13.79 3.92 24.34
CA LEU A 68 -13.77 4.96 25.38
C LEU A 68 -15.13 5.67 25.53
N PHE A 69 -15.79 6.00 24.42
CA PHE A 69 -17.14 6.59 24.44
C PHE A 69 -18.15 5.64 25.10
N ASN A 70 -18.12 4.36 24.72
CA ASN A 70 -19.02 3.35 25.27
C ASN A 70 -18.76 3.10 26.77
N SER A 71 -17.49 2.96 27.17
CA SER A 71 -17.12 2.71 28.57
C SER A 71 -17.44 3.88 29.49
N SER A 72 -17.42 5.11 28.95
CA SER A 72 -17.79 6.32 29.68
C SER A 72 -19.29 6.61 29.69
N ARG A 73 -20.11 5.71 29.11
CA ARG A 73 -21.58 5.88 28.96
C ARG A 73 -21.96 7.20 28.28
N GLY A 74 -21.16 7.62 27.31
CA GLY A 74 -21.40 8.85 26.56
C GLY A 74 -20.88 10.13 27.19
N ALA A 75 -20.06 10.05 28.25
CA ALA A 75 -19.32 11.22 28.70
C ALA A 75 -18.40 11.73 27.57
N TYR A 76 -18.26 13.07 27.48
CA TYR A 76 -17.49 13.71 26.43
C TYR A 76 -17.97 13.37 25.01
N SER A 77 -19.28 13.15 24.84
CA SER A 77 -19.90 12.74 23.56
C SER A 77 -19.51 13.63 22.38
N GLN A 78 -19.41 14.94 22.61
CA GLN A 78 -18.99 15.89 21.59
C GLN A 78 -17.52 15.70 21.19
N GLN A 79 -16.61 15.69 22.15
CA GLN A 79 -15.16 15.55 21.89
C GLN A 79 -14.84 14.19 21.26
N THR A 80 -15.47 13.14 21.74
CA THR A 80 -15.31 11.78 21.22
C THR A 80 -15.84 11.66 19.79
N SER A 81 -16.98 12.30 19.47
CA SER A 81 -17.50 12.40 18.10
C SER A 81 -16.56 13.16 17.16
N GLU A 82 -16.04 14.32 17.61
CA GLU A 82 -15.09 15.13 16.85
C GLU A 82 -13.80 14.34 16.52
N LEU A 83 -13.26 13.60 17.49
CA LEU A 83 -12.10 12.72 17.29
C LEU A 83 -12.41 11.60 16.29
N LEU A 84 -13.58 10.97 16.39
CA LEU A 84 -13.97 9.91 15.46
C LEU A 84 -14.06 10.42 14.02
N ILE A 85 -14.62 11.62 13.82
CA ILE A 85 -14.69 12.28 12.51
C ILE A 85 -13.27 12.58 12.00
N ALA A 86 -12.39 13.10 12.85
CA ALA A 86 -11.00 13.38 12.49
C ALA A 86 -10.25 12.11 12.03
N PHE A 87 -10.38 10.99 12.76
CA PHE A 87 -9.78 9.72 12.36
C PHE A 87 -10.34 9.20 11.04
N LYS A 88 -11.66 9.27 10.85
CA LYS A 88 -12.30 8.86 9.59
C LYS A 88 -11.74 9.67 8.41
N ASN A 89 -11.71 11.00 8.55
CA ASN A 89 -11.21 11.88 7.50
C ASN A 89 -9.73 11.60 7.16
N ALA A 90 -8.90 11.34 8.17
CA ALA A 90 -7.50 10.99 7.97
C ALA A 90 -7.33 9.64 7.26
N VAL A 91 -8.12 8.62 7.61
CA VAL A 91 -8.15 7.33 6.91
C VAL A 91 -8.58 7.49 5.45
N ASP A 92 -9.62 8.29 5.22
CA ASP A 92 -10.15 8.54 3.88
C ASP A 92 -9.10 9.26 3.01
N GLU A 93 -8.38 10.23 3.56
CA GLU A 93 -7.30 10.89 2.82
C GLU A 93 -6.12 9.96 2.55
N ALA A 94 -5.67 9.17 3.53
CA ALA A 94 -4.61 8.19 3.32
C ALA A 94 -4.99 7.17 2.23
N THR A 95 -6.25 6.73 2.23
CA THR A 95 -6.78 5.80 1.22
C THR A 95 -6.83 6.45 -0.17
N ARG A 96 -7.26 7.72 -0.26
CA ARG A 96 -7.24 8.48 -1.53
C ARG A 96 -5.84 8.71 -2.05
N ALA A 97 -4.89 9.06 -1.17
CA ALA A 97 -3.49 9.22 -1.53
C ALA A 97 -2.91 7.93 -2.11
N LEU A 98 -3.17 6.79 -1.43
CA LEU A 98 -2.75 5.48 -1.92
C LEU A 98 -3.35 5.16 -3.30
N LYS A 99 -4.64 5.44 -3.52
CA LYS A 99 -5.29 5.22 -4.82
C LYS A 99 -4.67 6.06 -5.96
N ARG A 100 -4.17 7.26 -5.67
CA ARG A 100 -3.52 8.14 -6.67
C ARG A 100 -2.13 7.62 -7.07
N ILE A 101 -1.30 7.26 -6.09
CA ILE A 101 0.08 6.81 -6.33
C ILE A 101 0.14 5.34 -6.72
N ALA A 102 -0.85 4.57 -6.26
CA ALA A 102 -0.85 3.12 -6.32
C ALA A 102 -2.24 2.50 -6.49
N PRO A 103 -2.89 2.72 -7.64
CA PRO A 103 -4.22 2.16 -7.92
C PRO A 103 -4.23 0.63 -7.96
N ASP A 104 -3.09 -0.01 -8.26
CA ASP A 104 -2.88 -1.45 -8.35
C ASP A 104 -2.42 -2.11 -7.02
N VAL A 105 -2.23 -1.34 -5.93
CA VAL A 105 -1.73 -1.90 -4.65
C VAL A 105 -2.77 -2.72 -3.88
N GLU A 106 -4.06 -2.63 -4.22
CA GLU A 106 -5.08 -3.53 -3.65
C GLU A 106 -4.85 -5.02 -4.02
N GLU A 107 -4.08 -5.31 -5.07
CA GLU A 107 -3.73 -6.68 -5.50
C GLU A 107 -2.41 -7.23 -4.94
N VAL A 108 -1.72 -6.46 -4.09
CA VAL A 108 -0.41 -6.89 -3.57
C VAL A 108 -0.64 -7.82 -2.39
N ASP A 109 -0.51 -9.11 -2.69
CA ASP A 109 -0.52 -10.22 -1.73
C ASP A 109 0.52 -9.98 -0.63
N SER A 110 0.17 -10.33 0.61
CA SER A 110 0.90 -10.04 1.84
C SER A 110 2.26 -10.76 1.98
N ASP A 111 2.76 -11.37 0.92
CA ASP A 111 3.83 -12.38 0.95
C ASP A 111 5.25 -11.82 0.75
N ASP A 112 5.40 -10.50 0.51
CA ASP A 112 6.71 -9.84 0.40
C ASP A 112 7.20 -9.30 1.77
N ARG A 113 7.04 -10.10 2.85
CA ARG A 113 7.58 -9.79 4.19
C ARG A 113 8.50 -10.88 4.70
#